data_AF-A0A1Y6BMH0-F1
#
_entry.id   AF-A0A1Y6BMH0-F1
#
_cell.length_a   1.000
_cell.length_b   1.000
_cell.length_c   1.000
_cell.angle_alpha   90.00
_cell.angle_beta   90.00
_cell.angle_gamma   90.00
#
_symmetry.space_group_name_H-M   'P 1'
#
loop_
_entity.id
_entity.type
_entity.pdbx_description
1 polymer ?
#
loop_
_entity_poly.entity_id
_entity_poly.type
_entity_poly.pdbx_seq_one_letter_code
_entity_poly.pdbx_strand_id
1 'polypeptide(L)'
;MWTEKLVEQFKEDIKAELDHVENQEGQEGRDRVIQARIAQLEQGTDSESLLQLYIYLVSSLVLHVRTKNLTPQRVKKTITLANSILLAQGIKENTSRLSFLHGELHSIWSQIEWQGGHHWQAAWHQFLGYQVTRGANHREQGFQQLTMANRALRLGHVDSALEGYYKAQDLLSGDWLDKCQVNIIRSLRLADRRDESRSIIESTLAKTEISPSLHSEIIWEKLVHDLLDNGDLNPMLKSVKKKQPHHSTSHIIEVCLWAMIHPSKNWLQRIPSLENLKRKPDLKPARGDIFYEAAKTIFECYDSDIPLNRRLTSLGEKLALQNTQLNVDKELLVWAASTRWLIRSRNQILTKITLKEYQSLCQKLSSGKSIDLLGLGNLDS
;
A
#
# COMPACT_ATOMS: atom_id res chain seq x y z
N MET A 1 -25.85 -3.02 -29.16
CA MET A 1 -25.79 -2.10 -28.02
C MET A 1 -25.54 -2.93 -26.78
N TRP A 2 -24.53 -2.58 -25.98
CA TRP A 2 -24.15 -3.37 -24.81
C TRP A 2 -25.21 -3.28 -23.71
N THR A 3 -25.35 -4.36 -22.94
CA THR A 3 -26.19 -4.41 -21.73
C THR A 3 -25.35 -4.90 -20.56
N GLU A 4 -25.74 -4.58 -19.32
CA GLU A 4 -25.02 -5.04 -18.12
C GLU A 4 -24.88 -6.56 -18.10
N LYS A 5 -25.97 -7.28 -18.38
CA LYS A 5 -25.97 -8.74 -18.46
C LYS A 5 -24.98 -9.28 -19.50
N LEU A 6 -24.92 -8.65 -20.68
CA LEU A 6 -23.99 -9.04 -21.73
C LEU A 6 -22.54 -8.80 -21.30
N VAL A 7 -22.25 -7.63 -20.71
CA VAL A 7 -20.92 -7.30 -20.20
C VAL A 7 -20.46 -8.32 -19.16
N GLU A 8 -21.31 -8.65 -18.18
CA GLU A 8 -20.98 -9.61 -17.14
C GLU A 8 -20.79 -11.02 -17.70
N GLN A 9 -21.65 -11.46 -18.64
CA GLN A 9 -21.46 -12.75 -19.32
C GLN A 9 -20.10 -12.83 -20.01
N PHE A 10 -19.72 -11.81 -20.79
CA PHE A 10 -18.42 -11.79 -21.47
C PHE A 10 -17.25 -11.72 -20.50
N LYS A 11 -17.39 -11.00 -19.38
CA LYS A 11 -16.37 -10.96 -18.32
C LYS A 11 -16.19 -12.35 -17.70
N GLU A 12 -17.27 -13.06 -17.42
CA GLU A 12 -17.25 -14.43 -16.87
C GLU A 12 -16.61 -15.41 -17.85
N ASP A 13 -17.01 -15.40 -19.12
CA ASP A 13 -16.50 -16.29 -20.15
C ASP A 13 -15.01 -16.08 -20.40
N ILE A 14 -14.57 -14.82 -20.59
CA ILE A 14 -13.16 -14.47 -20.79
C ILE A 14 -12.36 -14.81 -19.54
N LYS A 15 -12.89 -14.57 -18.33
CA LYS A 15 -12.21 -14.95 -17.10
C LYS A 15 -12.02 -16.46 -17.03
N ALA A 16 -13.05 -17.26 -17.36
CA ALA A 16 -12.96 -18.71 -17.35
C ALA A 16 -11.91 -19.25 -18.33
N GLU A 17 -11.84 -18.68 -19.54
CA GLU A 17 -10.78 -18.99 -20.52
C GLU A 17 -9.39 -18.68 -19.95
N LEU A 18 -9.20 -17.45 -19.44
CA LEU A 18 -7.90 -17.01 -18.95
C LEU A 18 -7.45 -17.76 -17.70
N ASP A 19 -8.37 -18.11 -16.80
CA ASP A 19 -8.09 -18.89 -15.60
C ASP A 19 -7.73 -20.35 -15.98
N HIS A 20 -8.38 -20.92 -17.01
CA HIS A 20 -8.01 -22.23 -17.56
C HIS A 20 -6.56 -22.23 -18.11
N VAL A 21 -6.22 -21.22 -18.90
CA VAL A 21 -4.86 -21.06 -19.46
C VAL A 21 -3.83 -20.82 -18.35
N GLU A 22 -4.14 -19.99 -17.35
CA GLU A 22 -3.23 -19.74 -16.22
C GLU A 22 -2.95 -21.02 -15.42
N ASN A 23 -3.95 -21.91 -15.28
CA ASN A 23 -3.76 -23.19 -14.59
C ASN A 23 -2.90 -24.18 -15.39
N GLN A 24 -2.89 -24.11 -16.72
CA GLN A 24 -2.11 -25.01 -17.59
C GLN A 24 -0.71 -24.50 -17.91
N GLU A 25 -0.59 -23.21 -18.24
CA GLU A 25 0.63 -22.58 -18.77
C GLU A 25 1.20 -21.49 -17.84
N GLY A 26 0.54 -21.18 -16.72
CA GLY A 26 0.93 -20.11 -15.84
C GLY A 26 0.61 -18.71 -16.38
N GLN A 27 1.17 -17.70 -15.72
CA GLN A 27 0.92 -16.29 -16.05
C GLN A 27 1.43 -15.87 -17.43
N GLU A 28 2.50 -16.51 -17.92
CA GLU A 28 3.05 -16.23 -19.25
C GLU A 28 2.11 -16.70 -20.36
N GLY A 29 1.49 -17.88 -20.21
CA GLY A 29 0.46 -18.36 -21.13
C GLY A 29 -0.76 -17.44 -21.13
N ARG A 30 -1.20 -17.01 -19.94
CA ARG A 30 -2.30 -16.03 -19.80
C ARG A 30 -2.00 -14.74 -20.56
N ASP A 31 -0.81 -14.15 -20.40
CA ASP A 31 -0.43 -12.94 -21.12
C ASP A 31 -0.40 -13.17 -22.64
N ARG A 32 0.17 -14.28 -23.09
CA ARG A 32 0.24 -14.63 -24.52
C ARG A 32 -1.16 -14.68 -25.15
N VAL A 33 -2.12 -15.33 -24.49
CA VAL A 33 -3.51 -15.40 -24.96
C VAL A 33 -4.16 -14.02 -24.97
N ILE A 34 -3.97 -13.21 -23.92
CA ILE A 34 -4.49 -11.83 -23.89
C ILE A 34 -3.95 -11.02 -25.07
N GLN A 35 -2.64 -11.02 -25.32
CA GLN A 35 -2.06 -10.26 -26.42
C GLN A 35 -2.52 -10.76 -27.80
N ALA A 36 -2.65 -12.09 -27.97
CA ALA A 36 -3.15 -12.68 -29.21
C ALA A 36 -4.61 -12.28 -29.49
N ARG A 37 -5.47 -12.32 -28.47
CA ARG A 37 -6.88 -11.91 -28.58
C ARG A 37 -7.01 -10.42 -28.88
N ILE A 38 -6.22 -9.56 -28.22
CA ILE A 38 -6.18 -8.12 -28.53
C ILE A 38 -5.82 -7.91 -30.00
N ALA A 39 -4.74 -8.53 -30.49
CA ALA A 39 -4.30 -8.37 -31.87
C ALA A 39 -5.34 -8.86 -32.90
N GLN A 40 -6.05 -9.95 -32.59
CA GLN A 40 -7.13 -10.48 -33.41
C GLN A 40 -8.34 -9.51 -33.46
N LEU A 41 -8.75 -8.99 -32.30
CA LEU A 41 -9.95 -8.18 -32.16
C LEU A 41 -9.75 -6.70 -32.54
N GLU A 42 -8.52 -6.19 -32.59
CA GLU A 42 -8.20 -4.82 -33.03
C GLU A 42 -8.68 -4.51 -34.46
N GLN A 43 -8.90 -5.53 -35.30
CA GLN A 43 -9.45 -5.38 -36.65
C GLN A 43 -10.98 -5.41 -36.70
N GLY A 44 -11.62 -5.85 -35.61
CA GLY A 44 -13.08 -5.93 -35.49
C GLY A 44 -13.72 -4.56 -35.35
N THR A 45 -14.82 -4.34 -36.06
CA THR A 45 -15.58 -3.08 -36.00
C THR A 45 -17.00 -3.26 -35.45
N ASP A 46 -17.47 -4.51 -35.33
CA ASP A 46 -18.77 -4.80 -34.76
C ASP A 46 -18.78 -4.60 -33.23
N SER A 47 -19.98 -4.37 -32.69
CA SER A 47 -20.17 -4.02 -31.27
C SER A 47 -19.72 -5.15 -30.32
N GLU A 48 -19.80 -6.41 -30.73
CA GLU A 48 -19.43 -7.55 -29.89
C GLU A 48 -17.90 -7.73 -29.83
N SER A 49 -17.22 -7.65 -30.98
CA SER A 49 -15.76 -7.65 -31.03
C SER A 49 -15.15 -6.52 -30.20
N LEU A 50 -15.75 -5.33 -30.23
CA LEU A 50 -15.30 -4.19 -29.43
C LEU A 50 -15.49 -4.42 -27.92
N LEU A 51 -16.54 -5.15 -27.50
CA LEU A 51 -16.75 -5.51 -26.10
C LEU A 51 -15.69 -6.49 -25.61
N GLN A 52 -15.46 -7.54 -26.39
CA GLN A 52 -14.40 -8.51 -26.11
C GLN A 52 -13.04 -7.83 -26.03
N LEU A 53 -12.72 -6.97 -27.01
CA LEU A 53 -11.47 -6.21 -27.04
C LEU A 53 -11.32 -5.38 -25.77
N TYR A 54 -12.35 -4.64 -25.37
CA TYR A 54 -12.34 -3.86 -24.13
C TYR A 54 -12.03 -4.74 -22.90
N ILE A 55 -12.69 -5.90 -22.76
CA ILE A 55 -12.50 -6.80 -21.61
C ILE A 55 -11.08 -7.41 -21.60
N TYR A 56 -10.51 -7.76 -22.76
CA TYR A 56 -9.10 -8.21 -22.81
C TYR A 56 -8.11 -7.08 -22.52
N LEU A 57 -8.37 -5.85 -22.96
CA LEU A 57 -7.52 -4.69 -22.61
C LEU A 57 -7.53 -4.45 -21.09
N VAL A 58 -8.71 -4.47 -20.46
CA VAL A 58 -8.86 -4.40 -19.00
C VAL A 58 -8.13 -5.56 -18.31
N SER A 59 -8.28 -6.78 -18.81
CA SER A 59 -7.59 -7.96 -18.28
C SER A 59 -6.07 -7.85 -18.38
N SER A 60 -5.55 -7.27 -19.48
CA SER A 60 -4.12 -6.98 -19.65
C SER A 60 -3.61 -5.99 -18.60
N LEU A 61 -4.38 -4.93 -18.32
CA LEU A 61 -4.04 -3.95 -17.28
C LEU A 61 -4.11 -4.55 -15.87
N VAL A 62 -5.09 -5.39 -15.57
CA VAL A 62 -5.19 -6.11 -14.29
C VAL A 62 -4.01 -7.08 -14.11
N LEU A 63 -3.61 -7.78 -15.16
CA LEU A 63 -2.41 -8.62 -15.13
C LEU A 63 -1.15 -7.78 -14.87
N HIS A 64 -1.04 -6.63 -15.53
CA HIS A 64 0.05 -5.69 -15.33
C HIS A 64 0.19 -5.21 -13.89
N VAL A 65 -0.92 -4.95 -13.18
CA VAL A 65 -0.92 -4.61 -11.75
C VAL A 65 -0.22 -5.70 -10.91
N ARG A 66 -0.29 -6.96 -11.32
CA ARG A 66 0.31 -8.08 -10.57
C ARG A 66 1.75 -8.37 -11.00
N THR A 67 2.02 -8.34 -12.30
CA THR A 67 3.26 -8.88 -12.88
C THR A 67 4.23 -7.84 -13.43
N LYS A 68 3.76 -6.59 -13.60
CA LYS A 68 4.54 -5.50 -14.22
C LYS A 68 5.04 -5.85 -15.64
N ASN A 69 4.27 -6.65 -16.39
CA ASN A 69 4.65 -7.16 -17.71
C ASN A 69 4.57 -6.15 -18.88
N LEU A 70 4.01 -4.95 -18.67
CA LEU A 70 3.82 -3.95 -19.72
C LEU A 70 4.75 -2.76 -19.50
N THR A 71 5.26 -2.18 -20.59
CA THR A 71 5.99 -0.92 -20.53
C THR A 71 5.03 0.25 -20.24
N PRO A 72 5.51 1.37 -19.65
CA PRO A 72 4.68 2.55 -19.41
C PRO A 72 3.96 3.08 -20.66
N GLN A 73 4.63 3.03 -21.81
CA GLN A 73 4.04 3.42 -23.10
C GLN A 73 2.90 2.48 -23.51
N ARG A 74 3.05 1.17 -23.31
CA ARG A 74 2.01 0.19 -23.65
C ARG A 74 0.81 0.35 -22.72
N VAL A 75 1.03 0.56 -21.42
CA VAL A 75 -0.05 0.89 -20.46
C VAL A 75 -0.87 2.09 -20.94
N LYS A 76 -0.20 3.21 -21.27
CA LYS A 76 -0.87 4.42 -21.76
C LYS A 76 -1.67 4.16 -23.05
N LYS A 77 -1.10 3.42 -24.01
CA LYS A 77 -1.80 3.04 -25.25
C LYS A 77 -3.03 2.18 -24.97
N THR A 78 -2.91 1.16 -24.11
CA THR A 78 -4.01 0.26 -23.73
C THR A 78 -5.16 1.03 -23.07
N ILE A 79 -4.85 1.95 -22.14
CA ILE A 79 -5.86 2.81 -21.49
C ILE A 79 -6.54 3.73 -22.51
N THR A 80 -5.76 4.35 -23.40
CA THR A 80 -6.28 5.24 -24.45
C THR A 80 -7.23 4.48 -25.38
N LEU A 81 -6.85 3.27 -25.81
CA LEU A 81 -7.68 2.44 -26.66
C LEU A 81 -8.97 2.00 -25.96
N ALA A 82 -8.89 1.56 -24.70
CA ALA A 82 -10.06 1.17 -23.91
C ALA A 82 -11.06 2.35 -23.76
N ASN A 83 -10.57 3.56 -23.47
CA ASN A 83 -11.40 4.77 -23.43
C ASN A 83 -12.05 5.08 -24.78
N SER A 84 -11.29 5.01 -25.88
CA SER A 84 -11.82 5.24 -27.22
C SER A 84 -12.95 4.26 -27.58
N ILE A 85 -12.84 2.99 -27.15
CA ILE A 85 -13.91 2.00 -27.36
C ILE A 85 -15.18 2.40 -26.60
N LEU A 86 -15.08 2.78 -25.32
CA LEU A 86 -16.24 3.21 -24.52
C LEU A 86 -16.94 4.43 -25.16
N LEU A 87 -16.16 5.40 -25.63
CA LEU A 87 -16.69 6.58 -26.34
C LEU A 87 -17.36 6.21 -27.67
N ALA A 88 -16.73 5.34 -28.47
CA ALA A 88 -17.27 4.87 -29.75
C ALA A 88 -18.59 4.11 -29.59
N GLN A 89 -18.78 3.41 -28.46
CA GLN A 89 -20.04 2.73 -28.12
C GLN A 89 -21.09 3.66 -27.49
N GLY A 90 -20.81 4.97 -27.39
CA GLY A 90 -21.74 5.96 -26.84
C GLY A 90 -21.95 5.83 -25.33
N ILE A 91 -21.02 5.20 -24.61
CA ILE A 91 -21.07 5.07 -23.15
C ILE A 91 -20.57 6.37 -22.53
N LYS A 92 -21.51 7.22 -22.11
CA LYS A 92 -21.24 8.50 -21.47
C LYS A 92 -20.98 8.32 -19.98
N GLU A 93 -19.96 9.00 -19.48
CA GLU A 93 -19.66 9.11 -18.05
C GLU A 93 -20.89 9.64 -17.28
N ASN A 94 -21.08 9.15 -16.05
CA ASN A 94 -22.11 9.50 -15.06
C ASN A 94 -23.59 9.35 -15.48
N THR A 95 -23.88 9.26 -16.78
CA THR A 95 -25.24 9.28 -17.33
C THR A 95 -25.65 7.93 -17.90
N SER A 96 -24.75 7.23 -18.58
CA SER A 96 -25.02 5.89 -19.08
C SER A 96 -25.11 4.87 -17.95
N ARG A 97 -25.98 3.85 -18.12
CA ARG A 97 -26.06 2.71 -17.19
C ARG A 97 -24.72 1.96 -17.10
N LEU A 98 -24.04 1.82 -18.24
CA LEU A 98 -22.70 1.20 -18.34
C LEU A 98 -21.53 2.12 -17.97
N SER A 99 -21.79 3.27 -17.33
CA SER A 99 -20.71 4.20 -16.97
C SER A 99 -19.73 3.65 -15.92
N PHE A 100 -20.11 2.60 -15.18
CA PHE A 100 -19.21 1.88 -14.28
C PHE A 100 -17.97 1.31 -14.99
N LEU A 101 -18.02 1.07 -16.31
CA LEU A 101 -16.87 0.63 -17.09
C LEU A 101 -15.75 1.68 -17.11
N HIS A 102 -16.10 2.96 -17.23
CA HIS A 102 -15.13 4.07 -17.06
C HIS A 102 -14.55 4.06 -15.64
N GLY A 103 -15.40 3.79 -14.64
CA GLY A 103 -15.00 3.64 -13.24
C GLY A 103 -13.97 2.54 -13.02
N GLU A 104 -14.20 1.35 -13.58
CA GLU A 104 -13.30 0.20 -13.51
C GLU A 104 -11.93 0.53 -14.15
N LEU A 105 -11.94 1.14 -15.34
CA LEU A 105 -10.71 1.51 -16.05
C LEU A 105 -9.88 2.52 -15.23
N HIS A 106 -10.52 3.53 -14.67
CA HIS A 106 -9.86 4.50 -13.80
C HIS A 106 -9.36 3.91 -12.48
N SER A 107 -10.10 2.96 -11.89
CA SER A 107 -9.68 2.24 -10.69
C SER A 107 -8.40 1.42 -10.95
N ILE A 108 -8.34 0.72 -12.09
CA ILE A 108 -7.13 -0.03 -12.49
C ILE A 108 -5.98 0.93 -12.75
N TRP A 109 -6.22 2.05 -13.44
CA TRP A 109 -5.19 3.05 -13.67
C TRP A 109 -4.65 3.63 -12.35
N SER A 110 -5.54 3.97 -11.41
CA SER A 110 -5.17 4.39 -10.05
C SER A 110 -4.24 3.38 -9.38
N GLN A 111 -4.52 2.08 -9.51
CA GLN A 111 -3.68 1.04 -8.92
C GLN A 111 -2.32 0.90 -9.61
N ILE A 112 -2.25 1.08 -10.93
CA ILE A 112 -0.98 1.09 -11.68
C ILE A 112 -0.10 2.25 -11.22
N GLU A 113 -0.66 3.47 -11.18
CA GLU A 113 0.06 4.68 -10.73
C GLU A 113 0.52 4.54 -9.27
N TRP A 114 -0.34 4.00 -8.41
CA TRP A 114 -0.02 3.76 -7.01
C TRP A 114 1.19 2.86 -6.82
N GLN A 115 1.21 1.72 -7.52
CA GLN A 115 2.35 0.81 -7.47
C GLN A 115 3.60 1.37 -8.15
N GLY A 116 3.46 2.37 -9.02
CA GLY A 116 4.58 3.12 -9.61
C GLY A 116 5.14 4.22 -8.69
N GLY A 117 4.51 4.47 -7.53
CA GLY A 117 4.86 5.58 -6.63
C GLY A 117 4.30 6.94 -7.04
N HIS A 118 3.44 6.99 -8.06
CA HIS A 118 2.77 8.22 -8.52
C HIS A 118 1.48 8.45 -7.72
N HIS A 119 1.63 8.71 -6.42
CA HIS A 119 0.50 8.73 -5.47
C HIS A 119 -0.56 9.78 -5.78
N TRP A 120 -0.16 10.93 -6.34
CA TRP A 120 -1.11 11.99 -6.72
C TRP A 120 -1.98 11.58 -7.90
N GLN A 121 -1.35 11.04 -8.96
CA GLN A 121 -2.05 10.52 -10.13
C GLN A 121 -2.96 9.35 -9.74
N ALA A 122 -2.52 8.49 -8.83
CA ALA A 122 -3.34 7.43 -8.27
C ALA A 122 -4.60 7.97 -7.59
N ALA A 123 -4.47 8.96 -6.71
CA ALA A 123 -5.60 9.60 -6.04
C ALA A 123 -6.56 10.26 -7.06
N TRP A 124 -6.00 10.94 -8.06
CA TRP A 124 -6.76 11.60 -9.12
C TRP A 124 -7.62 10.60 -9.91
N HIS A 125 -7.03 9.51 -10.38
CA HIS A 125 -7.77 8.48 -11.09
C HIS A 125 -8.78 7.75 -10.20
N GLN A 126 -8.47 7.54 -8.92
CA GLN A 126 -9.47 7.00 -7.98
C GLN A 126 -10.69 7.91 -7.89
N PHE A 127 -10.48 9.23 -7.87
CA PHE A 127 -11.55 10.22 -7.77
C PHE A 127 -12.35 10.30 -9.06
N LEU A 128 -11.67 10.32 -10.21
CA LEU A 128 -12.35 10.25 -11.50
C LEU A 128 -13.20 8.99 -11.61
N GLY A 129 -12.67 7.82 -11.25
CA GLY A 129 -13.42 6.57 -11.28
C GLY A 129 -14.71 6.61 -10.45
N TYR A 130 -14.68 7.31 -9.31
CA TYR A 130 -15.87 7.57 -8.50
C TYR A 130 -16.87 8.50 -9.22
N GLN A 131 -16.40 9.66 -9.72
CA GLN A 131 -17.26 10.67 -10.34
C GLN A 131 -17.90 10.22 -11.66
N VAL A 132 -17.21 9.40 -12.45
CA VAL A 132 -17.72 8.94 -13.75
C VAL A 132 -18.69 7.77 -13.62
N THR A 133 -18.79 7.13 -12.45
CA THR A 133 -19.68 5.98 -12.24
C THR A 133 -21.06 6.44 -11.80
N ARG A 134 -22.09 6.10 -12.57
CA ARG A 134 -23.48 6.35 -12.19
C ARG A 134 -23.92 5.37 -11.09
N GLY A 135 -24.18 5.89 -9.89
CA GLY A 135 -24.91 5.15 -8.85
C GLY A 135 -24.27 3.83 -8.44
N ALA A 136 -23.07 3.89 -7.84
CA ALA A 136 -22.42 2.72 -7.24
C ALA A 136 -23.30 2.13 -6.12
N ASN A 137 -23.29 0.80 -5.96
CA ASN A 137 -24.00 0.19 -4.84
C ASN A 137 -23.32 0.55 -3.49
N HIS A 138 -24.03 0.42 -2.37
CA HIS A 138 -23.53 0.80 -1.05
C HIS A 138 -22.14 0.20 -0.73
N ARG A 139 -21.92 -1.06 -1.12
CA ARG A 139 -20.67 -1.76 -0.84
C ARG A 139 -19.51 -1.20 -1.66
N GLU A 140 -19.72 -0.96 -2.96
CA GLU A 140 -18.75 -0.31 -3.85
C GLU A 140 -18.38 1.09 -3.39
N GLN A 141 -19.38 1.86 -2.92
CA GLN A 141 -19.13 3.17 -2.34
C GLN A 141 -18.21 3.06 -1.11
N GLY A 142 -18.47 2.12 -0.20
CA GLY A 142 -17.60 1.86 0.95
C GLY A 142 -16.15 1.55 0.53
N PHE A 143 -15.98 0.73 -0.49
CA PHE A 143 -14.65 0.41 -1.05
C PHE A 143 -13.95 1.61 -1.67
N GLN A 144 -14.69 2.43 -2.42
CA GLN A 144 -14.16 3.64 -3.05
C GLN A 144 -13.73 4.66 -2.00
N GLN A 145 -14.52 4.84 -0.93
CA GLN A 145 -14.18 5.71 0.21
C GLN A 145 -12.93 5.21 0.93
N LEU A 146 -12.85 3.91 1.25
CA LEU A 146 -11.66 3.31 1.87
C LEU A 146 -10.40 3.50 1.01
N THR A 147 -10.52 3.29 -0.30
CA THR A 147 -9.39 3.43 -1.22
C THR A 147 -8.95 4.87 -1.33
N MET A 148 -9.89 5.81 -1.46
CA MET A 148 -9.61 7.25 -1.48
C MET A 148 -8.92 7.69 -0.19
N ALA A 149 -9.41 7.24 0.97
CA ALA A 149 -8.82 7.53 2.27
C ALA A 149 -7.38 7.02 2.37
N ASN A 150 -7.09 5.80 1.90
CA ASN A 150 -5.72 5.27 1.84
C ASN A 150 -4.79 6.13 0.97
N ARG A 151 -5.29 6.64 -0.16
CA ARG A 151 -4.51 7.55 -1.03
C ARG A 151 -4.28 8.90 -0.34
N ALA A 152 -5.32 9.46 0.28
CA ALA A 152 -5.23 10.70 1.03
C ALA A 152 -4.20 10.59 2.17
N LEU A 153 -4.25 9.50 2.95
CA LEU A 153 -3.29 9.24 4.03
C LEU A 153 -1.85 9.17 3.52
N ARG A 154 -1.61 8.46 2.41
CA ARG A 154 -0.27 8.38 1.81
C ARG A 154 0.24 9.73 1.32
N LEU A 155 -0.67 10.56 0.81
CA LEU A 155 -0.41 11.94 0.45
C LEU A 155 -0.34 12.86 1.67
N GLY A 156 -0.44 12.35 2.90
CA GLY A 156 -0.36 13.13 4.14
C GLY A 156 -1.58 13.99 4.43
N HIS A 157 -2.69 13.81 3.72
CA HIS A 157 -3.96 14.50 3.98
C HIS A 157 -4.77 13.72 5.01
N VAL A 158 -4.30 13.69 6.26
CA VAL A 158 -4.83 12.79 7.29
C VAL A 158 -6.27 13.13 7.69
N ASP A 159 -6.63 14.40 7.73
CA ASP A 159 -8.02 14.80 8.02
C ASP A 159 -9.00 14.29 6.94
N SER A 160 -8.63 14.44 5.67
CA SER A 160 -9.41 13.88 4.55
C SER A 160 -9.43 12.35 4.55
N ALA A 161 -8.34 11.71 4.97
CA ALA A 161 -8.30 10.27 5.12
C ALA A 161 -9.28 9.80 6.22
N LEU A 162 -9.27 10.44 7.38
CA LEU A 162 -10.19 10.14 8.48
C LEU A 162 -11.66 10.32 8.05
N GLU A 163 -11.99 11.41 7.37
CA GLU A 163 -13.33 11.62 6.82
C GLU A 163 -13.76 10.48 5.90
N GLY A 164 -12.88 10.08 4.97
CA GLY A 164 -13.14 8.97 4.06
C GLY A 164 -13.25 7.63 4.79
N TYR A 165 -12.44 7.37 5.82
CA TYR A 165 -12.54 6.15 6.61
C TYR A 165 -13.85 6.07 7.40
N TYR A 166 -14.29 7.16 8.05
CA TYR A 166 -15.59 7.15 8.75
C TYR A 166 -16.75 6.90 7.79
N LYS A 167 -16.76 7.54 6.61
CA LYS A 167 -17.75 7.25 5.56
C LYS A 167 -17.70 5.80 5.08
N ALA A 168 -16.50 5.23 4.94
CA ALA A 168 -16.33 3.83 4.55
C ALA A 168 -16.83 2.87 5.64
N GLN A 169 -16.61 3.21 6.91
CA GLN A 169 -16.99 2.39 8.06
C GLN A 169 -18.49 2.10 8.09
N ASP A 170 -19.32 3.10 7.75
CA ASP A 170 -20.78 2.97 7.71
C ASP A 170 -21.29 2.06 6.56
N LEU A 171 -20.44 1.78 5.57
CA LEU A 171 -20.79 1.09 4.33
C LEU A 171 -20.13 -0.29 4.20
N LEU A 172 -19.08 -0.55 4.98
CA LEU A 172 -18.27 -1.77 4.89
C LEU A 172 -18.67 -2.81 5.94
N SER A 173 -18.34 -4.07 5.65
CA SER A 173 -18.54 -5.20 6.54
C SER A 173 -17.38 -6.21 6.46
N GLY A 174 -17.30 -7.10 7.45
CA GLY A 174 -16.26 -8.14 7.55
C GLY A 174 -14.84 -7.58 7.56
N ASP A 175 -13.90 -8.28 6.90
CA ASP A 175 -12.47 -7.94 6.86
C ASP A 175 -12.17 -6.50 6.39
N TRP A 176 -13.06 -5.91 5.59
CA TRP A 176 -12.87 -4.55 5.08
C TRP A 176 -13.22 -3.49 6.11
N LEU A 177 -14.23 -3.76 6.94
CA LEU A 177 -14.53 -2.95 8.11
C LEU A 177 -13.37 -3.01 9.11
N ASP A 178 -12.80 -4.20 9.33
CA ASP A 178 -11.65 -4.39 10.21
C ASP A 178 -10.44 -3.58 9.74
N LYS A 179 -10.10 -3.67 8.45
CA LYS A 179 -9.03 -2.85 7.84
C LYS A 179 -9.30 -1.35 7.97
N CYS A 180 -10.55 -0.94 7.79
CA CYS A 180 -10.96 0.45 7.95
C CYS A 180 -10.73 0.94 9.39
N GLN A 181 -11.13 0.16 10.39
CA GLN A 181 -10.94 0.48 11.81
C GLN A 181 -9.45 0.60 12.18
N VAL A 182 -8.61 -0.33 11.73
CA VAL A 182 -7.16 -0.25 11.95
C VAL A 182 -6.58 1.02 11.33
N ASN A 183 -7.02 1.39 10.12
CA ASN A 183 -6.55 2.60 9.45
C ASN A 183 -7.02 3.90 10.12
N ILE A 184 -8.21 3.92 10.74
CA ILE A 184 -8.66 5.05 11.58
C ILE A 184 -7.70 5.23 12.76
N ILE A 185 -7.40 4.16 13.49
CA ILE A 185 -6.51 4.18 14.66
C ILE A 185 -5.11 4.67 14.29
N ARG A 186 -4.55 4.13 13.19
CA ARG A 186 -3.24 4.56 12.65
C ARG A 186 -3.26 6.03 12.23
N SER A 187 -4.30 6.45 11.53
CA SER A 187 -4.42 7.84 11.07
C SER A 187 -4.52 8.81 12.24
N LEU A 188 -5.28 8.48 13.29
CA LEU A 188 -5.32 9.28 14.52
C LEU A 188 -3.96 9.35 15.21
N ARG A 189 -3.23 8.23 15.30
CA ARG A 189 -1.84 8.23 15.84
C ARG A 189 -0.93 9.13 15.01
N LEU A 190 -0.97 9.02 13.68
CA LEU A 190 -0.16 9.83 12.76
C LEU A 190 -0.58 11.31 12.72
N ALA A 191 -1.82 11.62 13.09
CA ALA A 191 -2.31 12.99 13.27
C ALA A 191 -1.92 13.63 14.61
N ASP A 192 -1.13 12.92 15.44
CA ASP A 192 -0.85 13.25 16.85
C ASP A 192 -2.12 13.39 17.71
N ARG A 193 -3.18 12.64 17.37
CA ARG A 193 -4.45 12.51 18.12
C ARG A 193 -4.44 11.22 18.92
N ARG A 194 -3.41 11.04 19.76
CA ARG A 194 -3.11 9.76 20.42
C ARG A 194 -4.17 9.32 21.42
N ASP A 195 -4.79 10.25 22.15
CA ASP A 195 -5.86 9.94 23.11
C ASP A 195 -7.10 9.38 22.43
N GLU A 196 -7.49 9.96 21.28
CA GLU A 196 -8.62 9.46 20.49
C GLU A 196 -8.31 8.08 19.90
N SER A 197 -7.10 7.89 19.38
CA SER A 197 -6.62 6.58 18.90
C SER A 197 -6.71 5.52 20.00
N ARG A 198 -6.28 5.85 21.23
CA ARG A 198 -6.36 4.97 22.41
C ARG A 198 -7.80 4.65 22.80
N SER A 199 -8.68 5.65 22.81
CA SER A 199 -10.11 5.44 23.10
C SER A 199 -10.76 4.47 22.11
N ILE A 200 -10.41 4.55 20.82
CA ILE A 200 -10.89 3.61 19.80
C ILE A 200 -10.28 2.21 20.01
N ILE A 201 -8.99 2.11 20.35
CA ILE A 201 -8.35 0.83 20.70
C ILE A 201 -9.09 0.16 21.87
N GLU A 202 -9.29 0.88 22.97
CA GLU A 202 -9.92 0.37 24.19
C GLU A 202 -11.36 -0.07 23.94
N SER A 203 -12.16 0.79 23.29
CA SER A 203 -13.53 0.47 22.93
C SER A 203 -13.64 -0.70 21.94
N THR A 204 -12.67 -0.88 21.04
CA THR A 204 -12.64 -2.02 20.12
C THR A 204 -12.28 -3.32 20.83
N LEU A 205 -11.28 -3.30 21.73
CA LEU A 205 -10.89 -4.47 22.53
C LEU A 205 -11.96 -4.88 23.56
N ALA A 206 -12.82 -3.95 23.98
CA ALA A 206 -13.92 -4.23 24.89
C ALA A 206 -15.13 -4.93 24.22
N LYS A 207 -15.18 -5.01 22.89
CA LYS A 207 -16.26 -5.69 22.17
C LYS A 207 -16.16 -7.21 22.34
N THR A 208 -17.29 -7.86 22.62
CA THR A 208 -17.37 -9.32 22.80
C THR A 208 -17.03 -10.09 21.52
N GLU A 209 -17.39 -9.54 20.36
CA GLU A 209 -17.19 -10.18 19.06
C GLU A 209 -16.24 -9.31 18.20
N ILE A 210 -14.97 -9.71 18.15
CA ILE A 210 -13.96 -9.13 17.25
C ILE A 210 -13.25 -10.24 16.50
N SER A 211 -12.98 -10.01 15.22
CA SER A 211 -12.26 -10.99 14.42
C SER A 211 -10.85 -11.18 14.97
N PRO A 212 -10.26 -12.39 14.90
CA PRO A 212 -8.89 -12.61 15.36
C PRO A 212 -7.87 -11.73 14.63
N SER A 213 -8.11 -11.46 13.35
CA SER A 213 -7.26 -10.58 12.54
C SER A 213 -7.30 -9.14 13.06
N LEU A 214 -8.50 -8.58 13.30
CA LEU A 214 -8.66 -7.25 13.87
C LEU A 214 -8.04 -7.20 15.27
N HIS A 215 -8.36 -8.15 16.14
CA HIS A 215 -7.81 -8.20 17.49
C HIS A 215 -6.27 -8.14 17.46
N SER A 216 -5.62 -8.91 16.59
CA SER A 216 -4.17 -8.90 16.45
C SER A 216 -3.64 -7.50 16.08
N GLU A 217 -4.21 -6.86 15.07
CA GLU A 217 -3.78 -5.52 14.62
C GLU A 217 -4.06 -4.43 15.67
N ILE A 218 -5.17 -4.51 16.42
CA ILE A 218 -5.48 -3.55 17.48
C ILE A 218 -4.48 -3.68 18.65
N ILE A 219 -4.12 -4.91 19.02
CA ILE A 219 -3.05 -5.15 19.99
C ILE A 219 -1.72 -4.61 19.48
N TRP A 220 -1.43 -4.74 18.18
CA TRP A 220 -0.22 -4.17 17.61
C TRP A 220 -0.16 -2.65 17.79
N GLU A 221 -1.22 -1.93 17.41
CA GLU A 221 -1.28 -0.48 17.58
C GLU A 221 -1.20 -0.08 19.05
N LYS A 222 -1.79 -0.86 19.97
CA LYS A 222 -1.62 -0.64 21.41
C LYS A 222 -0.15 -0.73 21.83
N LEU A 223 0.57 -1.75 21.36
CA LEU A 223 2.01 -1.90 21.66
C LEU A 223 2.83 -0.73 21.10
N VAL A 224 2.45 -0.18 19.94
CA VAL A 224 3.08 1.02 19.38
C VAL A 224 2.83 2.23 20.28
N HIS A 225 1.61 2.44 20.77
CA HIS A 225 1.31 3.51 21.74
C HIS A 225 2.10 3.34 23.04
N ASP A 226 2.14 2.13 23.59
CA ASP A 226 2.91 1.84 24.80
C ASP A 226 4.40 2.17 24.59
N LEU A 227 4.98 1.76 23.44
CA LEU A 227 6.36 2.09 23.08
C LEU A 227 6.60 3.61 22.99
N LEU A 228 5.67 4.35 22.37
CA LEU A 228 5.80 5.80 22.25
C LEU A 228 5.75 6.51 23.61
N ASP A 229 5.02 5.97 24.58
CA ASP A 229 4.86 6.57 25.89
C ASP A 229 6.02 6.24 26.85
N ASN A 230 6.50 4.99 26.84
CA ASN A 230 7.46 4.51 27.83
C ASN A 230 8.83 4.10 27.26
N GLY A 231 8.98 4.04 25.94
CA GLY A 231 10.22 3.65 25.26
C GLY A 231 10.59 2.16 25.39
N ASP A 232 9.74 1.31 25.99
CA ASP A 232 10.03 -0.11 26.19
C ASP A 232 9.65 -0.95 24.97
N LEU A 233 10.67 -1.43 24.25
CA LEU A 233 10.49 -2.30 23.09
C LEU A 233 10.27 -3.78 23.46
N ASN A 234 10.40 -4.17 24.73
CA ASN A 234 10.26 -5.57 25.17
C ASN A 234 8.91 -6.20 24.78
N PRO A 235 7.75 -5.54 24.95
CA PRO A 235 6.46 -6.11 24.60
C PRO A 235 6.36 -6.44 23.10
N MET A 236 6.81 -5.54 22.23
CA MET A 236 6.84 -5.77 20.78
C MET A 236 7.81 -6.90 20.39
N LEU A 237 9.01 -6.93 20.98
CA LEU A 237 9.96 -8.03 20.73
C LEU A 237 9.41 -9.39 21.18
N LYS A 238 8.60 -9.43 22.25
CA LYS A 238 7.93 -10.65 22.69
C LYS A 238 6.84 -11.07 21.70
N SER A 239 6.01 -10.14 21.21
CA SER A 239 4.86 -10.43 20.36
C SER A 239 5.24 -10.97 18.97
N VAL A 240 6.46 -10.70 18.49
CA VAL A 240 6.96 -11.23 17.20
C VAL A 240 7.74 -12.55 17.32
N LYS A 241 7.84 -13.15 18.52
CA LYS A 241 8.50 -14.46 18.68
C LYS A 241 7.69 -15.58 18.02
N LYS A 242 8.34 -16.71 17.74
CA LYS A 242 7.67 -17.89 17.14
C LYS A 242 6.44 -18.28 17.97
N LYS A 243 5.32 -18.58 17.29
CA LYS A 243 4.01 -18.92 17.86
C LYS A 243 3.29 -17.77 18.59
N GLN A 244 3.77 -16.54 18.47
CA GLN A 244 3.07 -15.37 19.00
C GLN A 244 2.19 -14.71 17.93
N PRO A 245 1.19 -13.90 18.32
CA PRO A 245 0.20 -13.36 17.38
C PRO A 245 0.78 -12.53 16.24
N HIS A 246 1.91 -11.86 16.49
CA HIS A 246 2.58 -10.98 15.53
C HIS A 246 3.81 -11.63 14.88
N HIS A 247 3.89 -12.96 14.88
CA HIS A 247 4.95 -13.68 14.15
C HIS A 247 4.72 -13.66 12.64
N SER A 248 4.81 -12.48 12.03
CA SER A 248 4.71 -12.27 10.59
C SER A 248 5.87 -11.41 10.09
N THR A 249 6.17 -11.51 8.79
CA THR A 249 7.28 -10.78 8.17
C THR A 249 7.18 -9.28 8.39
N SER A 250 5.99 -8.68 8.20
CA SER A 250 5.76 -7.24 8.37
C SER A 250 6.11 -6.78 9.77
N HIS A 251 5.52 -7.41 10.80
CA HIS A 251 5.71 -7.03 12.19
C HIS A 251 7.17 -7.23 12.64
N ILE A 252 7.83 -8.31 12.20
CA ILE A 252 9.25 -8.54 12.51
C ILE A 252 10.11 -7.40 11.94
N ILE A 253 9.89 -7.00 10.69
CA ILE A 253 10.63 -5.89 10.07
C ILE A 253 10.35 -4.59 10.83
N GLU A 254 9.10 -4.31 11.20
CA GLU A 254 8.71 -3.13 11.98
C GLU A 254 9.44 -3.10 13.34
N VAL A 255 9.48 -4.20 14.10
CA VAL A 255 10.25 -4.25 15.37
C VAL A 255 11.74 -4.00 15.13
N CYS A 256 12.30 -4.56 14.05
CA CYS A 256 13.71 -4.33 13.71
C CYS A 256 13.98 -2.84 13.49
N LEU A 257 13.12 -2.14 12.75
CA LEU A 257 13.27 -0.70 12.53
C LEU A 257 13.07 0.09 13.84
N TRP A 258 12.06 -0.22 14.65
CA TRP A 258 11.88 0.38 15.97
C TRP A 258 13.11 0.23 16.87
N ALA A 259 13.75 -0.94 16.87
CA ALA A 259 15.00 -1.16 17.61
C ALA A 259 16.17 -0.32 17.06
N MET A 260 16.26 -0.17 15.73
CA MET A 260 17.31 0.65 15.09
C MET A 260 17.14 2.13 15.38
N ILE A 261 15.88 2.58 15.46
CA ILE A 261 15.46 3.94 15.79
C ILE A 261 15.78 4.29 17.24
N HIS A 262 15.56 3.33 18.15
CA HIS A 262 15.71 3.54 19.59
C HIS A 262 17.11 4.07 19.96
N PRO A 263 17.26 5.04 20.89
CA PRO A 263 18.56 5.63 21.26
C PRO A 263 19.61 4.62 21.74
N SER A 264 19.23 3.72 22.65
CA SER A 264 20.08 2.65 23.16
C SER A 264 20.46 1.62 22.10
N LYS A 265 21.76 1.31 21.98
CA LYS A 265 22.27 0.26 21.09
C LYS A 265 21.98 -1.16 21.58
N ASN A 266 21.58 -1.34 22.84
CA ASN A 266 21.35 -2.66 23.43
C ASN A 266 20.24 -3.43 22.70
N TRP A 267 19.29 -2.72 22.08
CA TRP A 267 18.22 -3.34 21.30
C TRP A 267 18.71 -3.98 20.00
N LEU A 268 19.80 -3.49 19.41
CA LEU A 268 20.37 -4.04 18.18
C LEU A 268 20.87 -5.49 18.36
N GLN A 269 21.25 -5.86 19.58
CA GLN A 269 21.67 -7.23 19.89
C GLN A 269 20.49 -8.20 20.06
N ARG A 270 19.27 -7.66 20.13
CA ARG A 270 18.05 -8.42 20.46
C ARG A 270 17.13 -8.61 19.26
N ILE A 271 17.38 -7.91 18.16
CA ILE A 271 16.59 -8.04 16.94
C ILE A 271 16.91 -9.34 16.20
N PRO A 272 15.90 -9.97 15.58
CA PRO A 272 16.13 -11.14 14.74
C PRO A 272 16.93 -10.73 13.49
N SER A 273 17.85 -11.60 13.06
CA SER A 273 18.57 -11.40 11.80
C SER A 273 17.60 -11.40 10.61
N LEU A 274 17.59 -10.31 9.84
CA LEU A 274 16.75 -10.13 8.66
C LEU A 274 17.17 -11.03 7.49
N GLU A 275 18.43 -11.49 7.45
CA GLU A 275 18.92 -12.42 6.43
C GLU A 275 18.25 -13.79 6.54
N ASN A 276 17.97 -14.23 7.77
CA ASN A 276 17.36 -15.52 8.02
C ASN A 276 15.86 -15.57 7.67
N LEU A 277 15.20 -14.42 7.45
CA LEU A 277 13.79 -14.39 7.03
C LEU A 277 13.60 -14.99 5.64
N LYS A 278 14.53 -14.79 4.70
CA LYS A 278 14.45 -15.37 3.34
C LYS A 278 14.49 -16.90 3.34
N ARG A 279 15.04 -17.51 4.40
CA ARG A 279 15.18 -18.97 4.57
C ARG A 279 13.94 -19.63 5.19
N LYS A 280 13.03 -18.85 5.78
CA LYS A 280 11.84 -19.34 6.46
C LYS A 280 10.63 -19.20 5.52
N PRO A 281 10.03 -20.30 5.03
CA PRO A 281 8.95 -20.23 4.04
C PRO A 281 7.74 -19.39 4.50
N ASP A 282 7.40 -19.47 5.78
CA ASP A 282 6.31 -18.74 6.44
C ASP A 282 6.59 -17.25 6.65
N LEU A 283 7.86 -16.83 6.57
CA LEU A 283 8.28 -15.44 6.77
C LEU A 283 8.99 -14.85 5.56
N LYS A 284 8.95 -15.52 4.40
CA LYS A 284 9.66 -15.09 3.22
C LYS A 284 9.06 -13.78 2.71
N PRO A 285 9.83 -12.67 2.69
CA PRO A 285 9.35 -11.41 2.15
C PRO A 285 9.04 -11.57 0.66
N ALA A 286 8.07 -10.79 0.17
CA ALA A 286 7.75 -10.76 -1.24
C ALA A 286 8.99 -10.34 -2.07
N ARG A 287 9.11 -10.87 -3.28
CA ARG A 287 10.20 -10.48 -4.17
C ARG A 287 10.09 -8.98 -4.49
N GLY A 288 11.15 -8.23 -4.22
CA GLY A 288 11.15 -6.78 -4.45
C GLY A 288 10.40 -5.97 -3.38
N ASP A 289 10.13 -6.54 -2.21
CA ASP A 289 9.55 -5.80 -1.08
C ASP A 289 10.50 -4.68 -0.63
N ILE A 290 10.13 -3.44 -0.97
CA ILE A 290 10.90 -2.23 -0.71
C ILE A 290 11.12 -2.02 0.79
N PHE A 291 10.13 -2.37 1.61
CA PHE A 291 10.22 -2.23 3.07
C PHE A 291 11.29 -3.15 3.65
N TYR A 292 11.24 -4.42 3.25
CA TYR A 292 12.20 -5.42 3.69
C TYR A 292 13.62 -5.07 3.22
N GLU A 293 13.78 -4.70 1.95
CA GLU A 293 15.08 -4.38 1.38
C GLU A 293 15.68 -3.12 2.02
N ALA A 294 14.87 -2.09 2.33
CA ALA A 294 15.33 -0.93 3.09
C ALA A 294 15.76 -1.31 4.51
N ALA A 295 14.95 -2.07 5.25
CA ALA A 295 15.28 -2.51 6.60
C ALA A 295 16.54 -3.39 6.65
N LYS A 296 16.71 -4.28 5.67
CA LYS A 296 17.92 -5.11 5.51
C LYS A 296 19.15 -4.24 5.26
N THR A 297 19.07 -3.27 4.36
CA THR A 297 20.19 -2.36 4.10
C THR A 297 20.55 -1.56 5.34
N ILE A 298 19.58 -1.04 6.11
CA ILE A 298 19.87 -0.32 7.36
C ILE A 298 20.48 -1.27 8.40
N PHE A 299 20.01 -2.52 8.50
CA PHE A 299 20.62 -3.53 9.36
C PHE A 299 22.09 -3.78 9.00
N GLU A 300 22.39 -4.01 7.72
CA GLU A 300 23.76 -4.19 7.21
C GLU A 300 24.63 -2.96 7.43
N CYS A 301 24.04 -1.76 7.50
CA CYS A 301 24.79 -0.56 7.80
C CYS A 301 25.43 -0.58 9.22
N TYR A 302 24.93 -1.39 10.15
CA TYR A 302 25.54 -1.62 11.46
C TYR A 302 26.70 -2.61 11.45
N ASP A 303 26.90 -3.36 10.36
CA ASP A 303 28.04 -4.24 10.18
C ASP A 303 29.31 -3.41 9.89
N SER A 304 30.29 -3.50 10.78
CA SER A 304 31.58 -2.81 10.66
C SER A 304 32.47 -3.38 9.56
N ASP A 305 32.24 -4.63 9.15
CA ASP A 305 33.05 -5.32 8.15
C ASP A 305 32.71 -4.83 6.73
N ILE A 306 31.56 -4.18 6.56
CA ILE A 306 31.17 -3.55 5.29
C ILE A 306 31.80 -2.14 5.21
N PRO A 307 32.57 -1.82 4.15
CA PRO A 307 33.15 -0.49 3.97
C PRO A 307 32.10 0.62 4.02
N LEU A 308 32.42 1.73 4.71
CA LEU A 308 31.48 2.84 4.92
C LEU A 308 30.90 3.39 3.61
N ASN A 309 31.72 3.54 2.57
CA ASN A 309 31.26 4.02 1.25
C ASN A 309 30.15 3.11 0.68
N ARG A 310 30.34 1.79 0.75
CA ARG A 310 29.33 0.83 0.29
C ARG A 310 28.04 0.95 1.11
N ARG A 311 28.14 1.09 2.44
CA ARG A 311 26.97 1.29 3.31
C ARG A 311 26.20 2.56 2.95
N LEU A 312 26.89 3.68 2.76
CA LEU A 312 26.29 4.96 2.38
C LEU A 312 25.62 4.90 1.00
N THR A 313 26.30 4.28 0.02
CA THR A 313 25.78 4.12 -1.35
C THR A 313 24.50 3.28 -1.32
N SER A 314 24.55 2.10 -0.69
CA SER A 314 23.38 1.22 -0.60
C SER A 314 22.22 1.87 0.16
N LEU A 315 22.49 2.60 1.24
CA LEU A 315 21.46 3.34 1.96
C LEU A 315 20.83 4.42 1.07
N GLY A 316 21.63 5.21 0.36
CA GLY A 316 21.16 6.24 -0.56
C GLY A 316 20.25 5.68 -1.65
N GLU A 317 20.62 4.55 -2.27
CA GLU A 317 19.80 3.85 -3.26
C GLU A 317 18.44 3.42 -2.69
N LYS A 318 18.39 2.92 -1.45
CA LYS A 318 17.12 2.52 -0.82
C LYS A 318 16.27 3.72 -0.40
N LEU A 319 16.90 4.80 0.06
CA LEU A 319 16.19 6.03 0.42
C LEU A 319 15.53 6.69 -0.79
N ALA A 320 16.18 6.65 -1.97
CA ALA A 320 15.61 7.16 -3.22
C ALA A 320 14.31 6.46 -3.65
N LEU A 321 14.07 5.23 -3.17
CA LEU A 321 12.86 4.46 -3.49
C LEU A 321 11.74 4.65 -2.46
N GLN A 322 11.95 5.36 -1.36
CA GLN A 322 10.94 5.44 -0.28
C GLN A 322 9.67 6.16 -0.70
N ASN A 323 9.75 7.09 -1.64
CA ASN A 323 8.56 7.70 -2.23
C ASN A 323 7.65 6.67 -2.92
N THR A 324 8.16 5.52 -3.37
CA THR A 324 7.34 4.44 -3.97
C THR A 324 6.70 3.52 -2.92
N GLN A 325 7.09 3.63 -1.65
CA GLN A 325 6.49 2.87 -0.56
C GLN A 325 5.01 3.23 -0.41
N LEU A 326 4.15 2.22 -0.29
CA LEU A 326 2.69 2.42 -0.25
C LEU A 326 2.18 2.77 1.15
N ASN A 327 2.85 2.28 2.19
CA ASN A 327 2.48 2.53 3.58
C ASN A 327 3.37 3.65 4.14
N VAL A 328 2.75 4.79 4.46
CA VAL A 328 3.45 5.99 4.93
C VAL A 328 4.03 5.85 6.34
N ASP A 329 3.43 5.03 7.19
CA ASP A 329 3.94 4.73 8.54
C ASP A 329 5.25 3.93 8.46
N LYS A 330 5.33 3.01 7.50
CA LYS A 330 6.56 2.27 7.19
C LYS A 330 7.65 3.15 6.60
N GLU A 331 7.28 4.11 5.75
CA GLU A 331 8.21 5.12 5.23
C GLU A 331 8.80 5.97 6.36
N LEU A 332 7.97 6.41 7.33
CA LEU A 332 8.45 7.11 8.53
C LEU A 332 9.49 6.29 9.30
N LEU A 333 9.23 5.00 9.53
CA LEU A 333 10.18 4.11 10.22
C LEU A 333 11.52 4.01 9.49
N VAL A 334 11.50 3.92 8.16
CA VAL A 334 12.73 3.86 7.35
C VAL A 334 13.55 5.15 7.47
N TRP A 335 12.90 6.31 7.34
CA TRP A 335 13.58 7.61 7.49
C TRP A 335 14.16 7.80 8.89
N ALA A 336 13.41 7.44 9.91
CA ALA A 336 13.85 7.52 11.30
C ALA A 336 15.05 6.60 11.58
N ALA A 337 14.99 5.34 11.16
CA ALA A 337 16.04 4.36 11.36
C ALA A 337 17.34 4.76 10.64
N SER A 338 17.20 5.26 9.40
CA SER A 338 18.31 5.76 8.59
C SER A 338 18.99 6.97 9.24
N THR A 339 18.19 7.93 9.72
CA THR A 339 18.69 9.12 10.43
C THR A 339 19.45 8.72 11.68
N ARG A 340 18.91 7.80 12.48
CA ARG A 340 19.59 7.32 13.70
C ARG A 340 20.92 6.64 13.40
N TRP A 341 20.99 5.83 12.33
CA TRP A 341 22.26 5.24 11.90
C TRP A 341 23.27 6.31 11.44
N LEU A 342 22.84 7.31 10.67
CA LEU A 342 23.70 8.40 10.21
C LEU A 342 24.29 9.23 11.37
N ILE A 343 23.50 9.48 12.42
CA ILE A 343 23.99 10.10 13.67
C ILE A 343 25.09 9.24 14.29
N ARG A 344 24.84 7.93 14.45
CA ARG A 344 25.78 6.99 15.06
C ARG A 344 27.08 6.84 14.25
N SER A 345 27.01 7.02 12.93
CA SER A 345 28.16 6.98 12.02
C SER A 345 28.83 8.35 11.84
N ARG A 346 28.36 9.40 12.55
CA ARG A 346 28.89 10.78 12.53
C ARG A 346 28.81 11.46 11.16
N ASN A 347 27.83 11.10 10.32
CA ASN A 347 27.63 11.69 9.00
C ASN A 347 26.68 12.90 9.07
N GLN A 348 27.15 14.02 9.62
CA GLN A 348 26.31 15.17 9.97
C GLN A 348 25.48 15.76 8.82
N ILE A 349 26.05 15.88 7.61
CA ILE A 349 25.33 16.46 6.46
C ILE A 349 24.17 15.56 6.05
N LEU A 350 24.43 14.26 5.90
CA LEU A 350 23.40 13.29 5.54
C LEU A 350 22.36 13.16 6.64
N THR A 351 22.75 13.18 7.92
CA THR A 351 21.82 13.24 9.05
C THR A 351 20.84 14.40 8.90
N LYS A 352 21.33 15.62 8.60
CA LYS A 352 20.46 16.79 8.45
C LYS A 352 19.46 16.61 7.30
N ILE A 353 19.91 16.05 6.18
CA ILE A 353 19.05 15.80 5.01
C ILE A 353 17.97 14.77 5.38
N THR A 354 18.35 13.59 5.89
CA THR A 354 17.38 12.54 6.21
C THR A 354 16.43 12.93 7.34
N LEU A 355 16.92 13.71 8.32
CA LEU A 355 16.10 14.26 9.38
C LEU A 355 15.05 15.24 8.83
N LYS A 356 15.40 16.07 7.85
CA LYS A 356 14.44 17.00 7.24
C LYS A 356 13.36 16.28 6.44
N GLU A 357 13.69 15.20 5.75
CA GLU A 357 12.69 14.34 5.10
C GLU A 357 11.75 13.69 6.13
N TYR A 358 12.29 13.15 7.23
CA TYR A 358 11.49 12.61 8.34
C TYR A 358 10.55 13.68 8.95
N GLN A 359 11.10 14.85 9.29
CA GLN A 359 10.35 15.96 9.89
C GLN A 359 9.27 16.49 8.93
N SER A 360 9.60 16.64 7.64
CA SER A 360 8.65 17.02 6.60
C SER A 360 7.47 16.05 6.55
N LEU A 361 7.75 14.74 6.57
CA LEU A 361 6.70 13.72 6.57
C LEU A 361 5.86 13.74 7.87
N CYS A 362 6.49 13.94 9.03
CA CYS A 362 5.79 14.10 10.30
C CYS A 362 4.86 15.30 10.32
N GLN A 363 5.36 16.47 9.88
CA GLN A 363 4.56 17.69 9.79
C GLN A 363 3.39 17.49 8.82
N LYS A 364 3.64 16.84 7.69
CA LYS A 364 2.60 16.56 6.71
C LYS A 364 1.48 15.69 7.30
N LEU A 365 1.83 14.60 7.98
CA LEU A 365 0.88 13.66 8.58
C LEU A 365 0.15 14.23 9.81
N SER A 366 0.81 15.10 10.57
CA SER A 366 0.24 15.71 11.77
C SER A 366 -0.51 17.02 11.48
N SER A 367 -0.72 17.38 10.21
CA SER A 367 -1.25 18.68 9.81
C SER A 367 -0.48 19.85 10.46
N GLY A 368 0.84 19.70 10.59
CA GLY A 368 1.78 20.67 11.15
C GLY A 368 1.97 20.62 12.66
N LYS A 369 1.28 19.73 13.38
CA LYS A 369 1.29 19.69 14.86
C LYS A 369 2.56 19.10 15.47
N SER A 370 3.16 18.11 14.81
CA SER A 370 4.33 17.38 15.30
C SER A 370 5.42 17.27 14.24
N ILE A 371 6.65 17.54 14.67
CA ILE A 371 7.87 17.30 13.87
C ILE A 371 8.46 15.91 14.12
N ASP A 372 7.88 15.15 15.05
CA ASP A 372 8.44 13.90 15.54
C ASP A 372 7.33 12.95 16.03
N LEU A 373 6.68 12.27 15.09
CA LEU A 373 5.58 11.35 15.37
C LEU A 373 6.03 10.05 16.05
N LEU A 374 7.31 9.68 15.91
CA LEU A 374 7.87 8.46 16.48
C LEU A 374 8.59 8.68 17.83
N GLY A 375 8.53 9.90 18.38
CA GLY A 375 9.13 10.22 19.70
C GLY A 375 10.65 10.08 19.74
N LEU A 376 11.32 10.43 18.64
CA LEU A 376 12.77 10.30 18.48
C LEU A 376 13.57 11.27 19.35
N GLY A 377 12.96 12.38 19.81
CA GLY A 377 13.28 13.30 20.91
C GLY A 377 14.68 13.89 21.03
N ASN A 378 15.67 13.28 20.38
CA ASN A 378 17.12 13.40 20.57
C ASN A 378 17.82 13.09 19.24
N LEU A 379 17.32 13.65 18.12
CA LEU A 379 18.02 13.60 16.83
C LEU A 379 18.76 14.91 16.51
N ASP A 380 18.46 15.99 17.23
CA ASP A 380 19.08 17.31 17.06
C ASP A 380 20.34 17.52 17.94
N SER A 381 20.58 16.62 18.90
CA SER A 381 21.76 16.56 19.77
C SER A 381 22.75 15.51 19.29
#